data_AF-A0AAD2YSP3-F1
#
_entry.id   AF-A0AAD2YSP3-F1
#
_cell.length_a   1.000
_cell.length_b   1.000
_cell.length_c   1.000
_cell.angle_alpha   90.00
_cell.angle_beta   90.00
_cell.angle_gamma   90.00
#
_symmetry.space_group_name_H-M   'P 1'
#
loop_
_entity.id
_entity.type
_entity.pdbx_description
1 polymer ?
#
loop_
_entity_poly.entity_id
_entity_poly.type
_entity_poly.pdbx_seq_one_letter_code
_entity_poly.pdbx_strand_id
1 'polypeptide(L)'
;MFSEDAHYEFLKRYYRAEFFEGRNGSIWGINYSYNLARVGMNMLERYGYGIILKHESITGETIYYDRSLTILFGDRITQALGGR
;
A
#
# COMPACT_ATOMS: atom_id res chain seq x y z
N MET A 1 -4.14 2.48 14.64
CA MET A 1 -3.84 1.09 15.03
C MET A 1 -3.24 0.41 13.81
N PHE A 2 -2.03 -0.13 13.94
CA PHE A 2 -1.34 -0.82 12.84
C PHE A 2 -1.84 -2.27 12.82
N SER A 3 -2.76 -2.58 11.90
CA SER A 3 -3.33 -3.92 11.72
C SER A 3 -3.53 -4.24 10.24
N GLU A 4 -3.66 -5.54 9.92
CA GLU A 4 -3.94 -6.00 8.55
C GLU A 4 -5.22 -5.36 7.99
N ASP A 5 -6.29 -5.30 8.79
CA ASP A 5 -7.56 -4.68 8.38
C ASP A 5 -7.42 -3.17 8.12
N ALA A 6 -6.66 -2.45 8.96
CA ALA A 6 -6.44 -1.03 8.76
C ALA A 6 -5.63 -0.77 7.48
N HIS A 7 -4.64 -1.63 7.20
CA HIS A 7 -3.87 -1.54 5.97
C HIS A 7 -4.71 -1.94 4.75
N TYR A 8 -5.58 -2.94 4.85
CA TYR A 8 -6.52 -3.32 3.80
C TYR A 8 -7.42 -2.14 3.41
N GLU A 9 -8.05 -1.48 4.39
CA GLU A 9 -8.91 -0.32 4.13
C GLU A 9 -8.13 0.87 3.56
N PHE A 10 -6.89 1.06 4.00
CA PHE A 10 -5.99 2.05 3.40
C PHE A 10 -5.73 1.73 1.92
N LEU A 11 -5.34 0.48 1.59
CA LEU A 11 -5.09 0.07 0.22
C LEU A 11 -6.36 0.21 -0.63
N LYS A 12 -7.51 -0.23 -0.13
CA LYS A 12 -8.82 -0.10 -0.80
C LYS A 12 -9.15 1.34 -1.18
N ARG A 13 -8.80 2.31 -0.33
CA ARG A 13 -9.06 3.73 -0.56
C ARG A 13 -8.20 4.34 -1.67
N TYR A 14 -6.98 3.86 -1.86
CA TYR A 14 -5.99 4.49 -2.72
C TYR A 14 -5.60 3.68 -3.96
N TYR A 15 -5.83 2.37 -3.97
CA TYR A 15 -5.76 1.56 -5.18
C TYR A 15 -6.98 1.80 -6.07
N ARG A 16 -6.78 1.69 -7.38
CA ARG A 16 -7.86 1.38 -8.31
C ARG A 16 -8.37 -0.02 -8.02
N ALA A 17 -9.69 -0.18 -8.02
CA ALA A 17 -10.32 -1.46 -7.74
C ALA A 17 -9.82 -2.59 -8.67
N GLU A 18 -9.57 -2.29 -9.96
CA GLU A 18 -9.06 -3.26 -10.95
C GLU A 18 -7.70 -3.90 -10.59
N PHE A 19 -6.90 -3.21 -9.76
CA PHE A 19 -5.58 -3.67 -9.29
C PHE A 19 -5.61 -4.18 -7.85
N PHE A 20 -6.76 -4.10 -7.17
CA PHE A 20 -6.96 -4.55 -5.80
C PHE A 20 -8.14 -5.53 -5.71
N GLU A 21 -9.31 -5.12 -5.19
CA GLU A 21 -10.45 -6.04 -4.98
C GLU A 21 -10.96 -6.70 -6.26
N GLY A 22 -10.79 -6.07 -7.43
CA GLY A 22 -11.12 -6.63 -8.74
C GLY A 22 -10.23 -7.81 -9.15
N ARG A 23 -9.10 -8.05 -8.46
CA ARG A 23 -8.25 -9.23 -8.66
C ARG A 23 -8.66 -10.40 -7.77
N ASN A 24 -9.52 -10.21 -6.77
CA ASN A 24 -10.02 -11.32 -5.96
C ASN A 24 -10.80 -12.29 -6.87
N GLY A 25 -10.29 -13.51 -7.03
CA GLY A 25 -10.91 -14.49 -7.92
C GLY A 25 -9.98 -15.64 -8.30
N SER A 26 -10.38 -16.41 -9.30
CA SER A 26 -9.65 -17.62 -9.70
C SER A 26 -8.27 -17.37 -10.31
N ILE A 27 -8.03 -16.19 -10.87
CA ILE A 27 -6.77 -15.86 -11.57
C ILE A 27 -5.67 -15.46 -10.58
N TRP A 28 -5.95 -14.52 -9.68
CA TRP A 28 -4.95 -13.99 -8.73
C TRP A 28 -5.10 -14.53 -7.31
N GLY A 29 -6.14 -15.35 -7.07
CA GLY A 29 -6.48 -15.91 -5.78
C GLY A 29 -7.71 -15.23 -5.17
N ILE A 30 -8.57 -16.03 -4.52
CA ILE A 30 -9.85 -15.56 -3.97
C ILE A 30 -9.68 -14.48 -2.90
N ASN A 31 -8.54 -14.48 -2.20
CA ASN A 31 -8.19 -13.53 -1.14
C ASN A 31 -6.96 -12.68 -1.51
N TYR A 32 -6.79 -12.35 -2.80
CA TYR A 32 -5.63 -11.59 -3.30
C TYR A 32 -5.40 -10.29 -2.51
N SER A 33 -6.42 -9.45 -2.37
CA SER A 33 -6.35 -8.16 -1.68
C SER A 33 -5.93 -8.30 -0.21
N TYR A 34 -6.46 -9.31 0.48
CA TYR A 34 -6.11 -9.58 1.86
C TYR A 34 -4.64 -10.00 2.01
N ASN A 35 -4.17 -10.88 1.11
CA ASN A 35 -2.77 -11.27 1.07
C ASN A 35 -1.85 -10.10 0.75
N LEU A 36 -2.25 -9.19 -0.14
CA LEU A 36 -1.49 -7.98 -0.46
C LEU A 36 -1.37 -7.07 0.76
N ALA A 37 -2.47 -6.84 1.48
CA ALA A 37 -2.45 -6.06 2.72
C ALA A 37 -1.53 -6.68 3.77
N ARG A 38 -1.61 -7.99 3.99
CA ARG A 38 -0.74 -8.73 4.93
C ARG A 38 0.73 -8.65 4.54
N VAL A 39 1.07 -8.91 3.28
CA VAL A 39 2.47 -8.83 2.81
C VAL A 39 3.01 -7.41 2.92
N GLY A 40 2.20 -6.40 2.60
CA GLY A 40 2.62 -5.01 2.73
C GLY A 40 2.87 -4.58 4.17
N MET A 41 2.22 -5.17 5.17
CA MET A 41 2.55 -4.94 6.59
C MET A 41 3.99 -5.38 6.90
N ASN A 42 4.42 -6.55 6.42
CA ASN A 42 5.80 -7.02 6.58
C ASN A 42 6.80 -6.07 5.88
N MET A 43 6.42 -5.50 4.74
CA MET A 43 7.25 -4.52 4.03
C MET A 43 7.36 -3.21 4.82
N LEU A 44 6.25 -2.72 5.38
CA LEU A 44 6.21 -1.55 6.25
C LEU A 44 7.08 -1.73 7.50
N GLU A 45 7.06 -2.92 8.11
CA GLU A 45 7.93 -3.24 9.25
C GLU A 45 9.41 -3.25 8.86
N ARG A 46 9.74 -3.83 7.71
CA ARG A 46 11.12 -3.99 7.24
C ARG A 46 11.75 -2.69 6.75
N TYR A 47 10.99 -1.88 6.02
CA TYR A 47 11.50 -0.70 5.32
C TYR A 47 11.02 0.62 5.90
N GLY A 48 10.02 0.61 6.77
CA GLY A 48 9.41 1.81 7.35
C GLY A 48 8.41 2.52 6.44
N TYR A 49 8.28 2.10 5.17
CA TYR A 49 7.35 2.68 4.20
C TYR A 49 6.77 1.63 3.24
N GLY A 50 5.63 1.98 2.64
CA GLY A 50 4.98 1.28 1.55
C GLY A 50 4.84 2.19 0.32
N ILE A 51 4.58 1.58 -0.83
CA ILE A 51 4.40 2.27 -2.11
C ILE A 51 3.15 1.72 -2.81
N ILE A 52 2.33 2.61 -3.36
CA ILE A 52 1.33 2.31 -4.39
C ILE A 52 1.81 2.97 -5.67
N LEU A 53 2.06 2.20 -6.73
CA LEU A 53 2.61 2.76 -7.97
C LEU A 53 1.56 3.58 -8.72
N LYS A 54 2.02 4.55 -9.53
CA LYS A 54 1.15 5.46 -10.29
C LYS A 54 0.01 4.79 -11.08
N HIS A 55 0.26 3.61 -11.65
CA HIS A 55 -0.71 2.90 -12.49
C HIS A 55 -1.72 2.11 -11.65
N GLU A 56 -1.37 1.82 -10.40
CA GLU A 56 -2.22 1.15 -9.42
C GLU A 56 -3.06 2.15 -8.63
N SER A 57 -2.57 3.38 -8.48
CA SER A 57 -3.20 4.46 -7.71
C SER A 57 -4.45 5.03 -8.39
N ILE A 58 -5.46 5.31 -7.58
CA ILE A 58 -6.69 6.00 -8.02
C ILE A 58 -6.43 7.45 -8.46
N THR A 59 -5.36 8.09 -7.94
CA THR A 59 -5.01 9.46 -8.29
C THR A 59 -4.15 9.57 -9.55
N GLY A 60 -3.60 8.44 -10.04
CA GLY A 60 -2.61 8.43 -11.13
C GLY A 60 -1.19 8.83 -10.70
N GLU A 61 -0.97 9.10 -9.41
CA GLU A 61 0.33 9.44 -8.84
C GLU A 61 0.85 8.31 -7.95
N THR A 62 2.17 8.18 -7.82
CA THR A 62 2.78 7.24 -6.87
C THR A 62 2.56 7.73 -5.45
N ILE A 63 2.02 6.86 -4.58
CA ILE A 63 1.75 7.18 -3.17
C ILE A 63 2.78 6.46 -2.30
N TYR A 64 3.50 7.23 -1.50
CA TYR A 64 4.36 6.72 -0.42
C TYR A 64 3.63 6.89 0.92
N TYR A 65 3.75 5.92 1.81
CA TYR A 65 3.12 5.99 3.13
C TYR A 65 3.93 5.27 4.20
N ASP A 66 3.80 5.69 5.45
CA ASP A 66 4.54 5.12 6.58
C ASP A 66 3.78 4.01 7.34
N ARG A 67 4.41 3.47 8.38
CA ARG A 67 3.81 2.48 9.30
C ARG A 67 2.56 2.97 10.04
N SER A 68 2.34 4.28 10.10
CA SER A 68 1.09 4.84 10.67
C SER A 68 0.00 4.99 9.59
N LEU A 69 0.23 4.47 8.38
CA LEU A 69 -0.62 4.64 7.20
C LEU A 69 -0.83 6.11 6.84
N THR A 70 0.18 6.95 7.11
CA THR A 70 0.17 8.36 6.74
C THR A 70 0.87 8.53 5.40
N ILE A 71 0.23 9.22 4.46
CA ILE A 71 0.84 9.55 3.16
C ILE A 71 2.02 10.52 3.37
N LEU A 72 3.14 10.21 2.74
CA LEU A 72 4.37 10.98 2.79
C LEU A 72 4.45 11.92 1.59
N PHE A 73 5.00 13.11 1.82
CA PHE A 73 5.19 14.14 0.79
C PHE A 73 6.57 14.77 0.92
N GLY A 74 7.11 15.25 -0.22
CA GLY A 74 8.36 16.00 -0.27
C GLY A 74 9.52 15.28 0.43
N ASP A 75 10.23 16.00 1.30
CA ASP A 75 11.41 15.49 2.01
C ASP A 75 11.14 14.25 2.86
N ARG A 76 9.89 14.03 3.31
CA ARG A 76 9.55 12.82 4.08
C ARG A 76 9.64 11.56 3.23
N ILE A 77 9.42 11.65 1.92
CA ILE A 77 9.63 10.54 1.00
C ILE A 77 11.13 10.23 0.95
N THR A 78 11.97 11.24 0.75
CA THR A 78 13.43 11.10 0.69
C THR A 78 13.98 10.47 1.99
N GLN A 79 13.50 10.92 3.15
CA GLN A 79 13.88 10.37 4.45
C GLN A 79 13.49 8.88 4.57
N ALA A 80 12.27 8.52 4.17
CA ALA A 80 11.81 7.14 4.20
C ALA A 80 12.60 6.22 3.26
N LEU A 81 13.06 6.74 2.12
CA LEU A 81 13.90 6.02 1.16
C LEU A 81 15.36 5.85 1.60
N GLY A 82 15.74 6.32 2.80
CA GLY A 82 17.11 6.24 3.31
C GLY A 82 18.01 7.36 2.82
N GLY A 83 17.44 8.51 2.44
CA GLY A 83 18.20 9.75 2.25
C GLY A 83 18.91 10.12 3.54
N ARG A 84 20.25 9.96 3.53
CA ARG A 84 21.15 10.52 4.54
C ARG A 84 21.01 12.03 4.63
#